data_AF-A0AAD2HB01-F1
#
_entry.id   AF-A0AAD2HB01-F1
#
_cell.length_a   1.000
_cell.length_b   1.000
_cell.length_c   1.000
_cell.angle_alpha   90.00
_cell.angle_beta   90.00
_cell.angle_gamma   90.00
#
_symmetry.space_group_name_H-M   'P 1'
#
loop_
_entity.id
_entity.type
_entity.pdbx_description
1 polymer ?
#
loop_
_entity_poly.entity_id
_entity_poly.type
_entity_poly.pdbx_seq_one_letter_code
_entity_poly.pdbx_strand_id
1 'polypeptide(L)'
;STSTRSACRHESPTPPMDPDSTPQPRRLKRKSKSTSLLGHGTSIEVAGQRLKTTAVFDTLWVWLSERKSVDDRRRAGGSAPWTEDQILQKYKFCNAYRVLDRTSQFVVTDVIEKGSPDRTETLFRILLFNCFN
;
A
#
# COMPACT_ATOMS: atom_id res chain seq x y z
N SER A 1 61.81 27.23 34.65
CA SER A 1 61.92 25.80 34.36
C SER A 1 60.97 25.40 33.25
N THR A 2 61.47 24.62 32.27
CA THR A 2 60.76 23.82 31.22
C THR A 2 59.79 24.62 30.31
N SER A 3 60.06 24.96 29.05
CA SER A 3 60.63 24.25 27.88
C SER A 3 59.98 22.90 27.57
N THR A 4 58.98 22.89 26.67
CA THR A 4 58.71 21.82 25.68
C THR A 4 57.63 22.35 24.70
N ARG A 5 58.00 22.87 23.52
CA ARG A 5 58.34 22.21 22.24
C ARG A 5 57.12 21.71 21.47
N SER A 6 56.93 22.39 20.34
CA SER A 6 56.05 22.14 19.22
C SER A 6 56.07 20.69 18.73
N ALA A 7 54.90 20.18 18.32
CA ALA A 7 54.80 18.98 17.48
C ALA A 7 53.58 19.12 16.56
N CYS A 8 53.86 19.46 15.30
CA CYS A 8 52.96 19.23 14.17
C CYS A 8 52.57 17.75 14.17
N ARG A 9 51.26 17.46 14.17
CA ARG A 9 50.75 16.14 13.80
C ARG A 9 50.08 16.27 12.44
N HIS A 10 50.70 15.60 11.47
CA HIS A 10 50.17 15.33 10.16
C HIS A 10 48.82 14.62 10.28
N GLU A 11 47.81 15.13 9.58
CA GLU A 11 46.56 14.41 9.30
C GLU A 11 46.86 13.27 8.33
N SER A 12 46.57 12.04 8.74
CA SER A 12 46.56 10.88 7.87
C SER A 12 45.25 10.85 7.08
N PRO A 13 45.23 10.55 5.76
CA PRO A 13 43.99 10.46 5.01
C PRO A 13 43.17 9.25 5.48
N THR A 14 41.91 9.49 5.84
CA THR A 14 40.91 8.43 6.06
C THR A 14 40.75 7.57 4.79
N PRO A 15 40.74 6.24 4.89
CA PRO A 15 40.48 5.37 3.74
C PRO A 15 39.04 5.54 3.25
N PRO A 16 38.78 5.34 1.94
CA PRO A 16 37.45 5.47 1.38
C PRO A 16 36.52 4.39 1.95
N MET A 17 35.35 4.81 2.42
CA MET A 17 34.28 3.93 2.86
C MET A 17 33.69 3.21 1.63
N ASP A 18 33.76 1.89 1.60
CA ASP A 18 33.07 1.06 0.61
C ASP A 18 31.55 1.27 0.71
N PRO A 19 30.84 1.67 -0.35
CA PRO A 19 29.39 1.92 -0.29
C PRO A 19 28.53 0.64 -0.34
N ASP A 20 29.11 -0.56 -0.31
CA ASP A 20 28.38 -1.81 -0.52
C ASP A 20 28.31 -2.70 0.74
N SER A 21 27.69 -2.16 1.80
CA SER A 21 27.40 -2.93 3.02
C SER A 21 26.02 -2.58 3.58
N THR A 22 24.99 -2.63 2.71
CA THR A 22 23.60 -2.67 3.20
C THR A 22 23.16 -4.14 3.29
N PRO A 23 22.72 -4.64 4.45
CA PRO A 23 22.18 -5.99 4.56
C PRO A 23 20.91 -6.08 3.70
N GLN A 24 20.99 -6.82 2.60
CA GLN A 24 19.83 -7.11 1.75
C GLN A 24 18.78 -7.85 2.60
N PRO A 25 17.50 -7.41 2.61
CA PRO A 25 16.47 -8.12 3.35
C PRO A 25 16.33 -9.53 2.80
N ARG A 26 16.44 -10.54 3.68
CA ARG A 26 16.27 -11.94 3.31
C ARG A 26 14.91 -12.13 2.65
N ARG A 27 14.95 -12.34 1.33
CA ARG A 27 13.79 -12.63 0.50
C ARG A 27 13.21 -13.99 0.93
N LEU A 28 12.23 -13.95 1.82
CA LEU A 28 11.41 -15.12 2.15
C LEU A 28 10.71 -15.56 0.86
N LYS A 29 11.25 -16.59 0.21
CA LYS A 29 10.61 -17.29 -0.91
C LYS A 29 9.32 -17.93 -0.39
N ARG A 30 8.21 -17.20 -0.47
CA ARG A 30 6.90 -17.77 -0.19
C ARG A 30 6.47 -18.54 -1.44
N LYS A 31 6.52 -19.87 -1.36
CA LYS A 31 5.91 -20.75 -2.36
C LYS A 31 4.47 -20.28 -2.57
N SER A 32 4.13 -19.84 -3.79
CA SER A 32 2.76 -19.61 -4.20
C SER A 32 2.05 -20.97 -4.26
N LYS A 33 1.62 -21.46 -3.10
CA LYS A 33 0.47 -22.33 -3.04
C LYS A 33 -0.73 -21.38 -3.10
N SER A 34 -1.32 -21.25 -4.28
CA SER A 34 -2.71 -20.84 -4.40
C SER A 34 -3.56 -21.97 -3.81
N THR A 35 -3.52 -22.08 -2.50
CA THR A 35 -4.39 -22.94 -1.72
C THR A 35 -5.75 -22.27 -1.77
N SER A 36 -6.73 -22.95 -2.35
CA SER A 36 -8.15 -22.59 -2.29
C SER A 36 -8.54 -22.31 -0.83
N LEU A 37 -8.54 -21.04 -0.42
CA LEU A 37 -8.86 -20.65 0.95
C LEU A 37 -10.36 -20.81 1.27
N LEU A 38 -11.17 -21.00 0.23
CA LEU A 38 -12.57 -21.37 0.32
C LEU A 38 -12.73 -22.60 -0.57
N GLY A 39 -13.07 -23.75 0.03
CA GLY A 39 -13.52 -24.89 -0.77
C GLY A 39 -14.76 -24.45 -1.54
N HIS A 40 -14.81 -24.68 -2.84
CA HIS A 40 -15.97 -24.29 -3.64
C HIS A 40 -17.23 -24.89 -3.03
N GLY A 41 -18.26 -24.07 -2.78
CA GLY A 41 -19.48 -24.49 -2.12
C GLY A 41 -19.48 -24.39 -0.58
N THR A 42 -18.46 -23.75 0.02
CA THR A 42 -18.49 -23.41 1.45
C THR A 42 -19.54 -22.34 1.71
N SER A 43 -20.31 -22.50 2.80
CA SER A 43 -21.19 -21.44 3.28
C SER A 43 -20.40 -20.45 4.12
N ILE A 44 -20.38 -19.19 3.72
CA ILE A 44 -19.82 -18.07 4.47
C ILE A 44 -20.95 -17.22 5.05
N GLU A 45 -20.72 -16.60 6.22
CA GLU A 45 -21.66 -15.66 6.81
C GLU A 45 -21.14 -14.23 6.66
N VAL A 46 -21.93 -13.36 6.04
CA VAL A 46 -21.59 -11.96 5.80
C VAL A 46 -22.77 -11.11 6.25
N ALA A 47 -22.55 -10.25 7.25
CA ALA A 47 -23.59 -9.38 7.81
C ALA A 47 -24.89 -10.12 8.21
N GLY A 48 -24.75 -11.33 8.78
CA GLY A 48 -25.87 -12.18 9.20
C GLY A 48 -26.54 -12.96 8.05
N GLN A 49 -26.05 -12.84 6.81
CA GLN A 49 -26.53 -13.61 5.67
C GLN A 49 -25.60 -14.78 5.36
N ARG A 50 -26.16 -15.98 5.23
CA ARG A 50 -25.43 -17.18 4.82
C ARG A 50 -25.39 -17.30 3.30
N LEU A 51 -24.20 -17.20 2.72
CA LEU A 51 -23.95 -17.22 1.27
C LEU A 51 -23.14 -18.45 0.90
N LYS A 52 -23.47 -19.11 -0.22
CA LYS A 52 -22.69 -20.23 -0.74
C LYS A 52 -21.67 -19.71 -1.76
N THR A 53 -20.39 -19.99 -1.54
CA THR A 53 -19.35 -19.58 -2.48
C THR A 53 -19.36 -20.43 -3.75
N THR A 54 -18.97 -19.80 -4.86
CA THR A 54 -18.77 -20.46 -6.16
C THR A 54 -17.30 -20.39 -6.55
N ALA A 55 -16.89 -21.21 -7.52
CA ALA A 55 -15.54 -21.16 -8.09
C ALA A 55 -15.15 -19.76 -8.57
N VAL A 56 -16.11 -19.07 -9.20
CA VAL A 56 -15.94 -17.71 -9.71
C VAL A 56 -15.78 -16.72 -8.56
N PHE A 57 -16.55 -16.86 -7.48
CA PHE A 57 -16.40 -16.02 -6.29
C PHE A 57 -15.01 -16.17 -5.66
N ASP A 58 -14.53 -17.41 -5.50
CA ASP A 58 -13.22 -17.67 -4.90
C ASP A 58 -12.11 -17.05 -5.75
N THR A 59 -12.20 -17.20 -7.07
CA THR A 59 -11.25 -16.61 -8.03
C THR A 59 -11.27 -15.09 -7.97
N LEU A 60 -12.46 -14.48 -7.97
CA LEU A 60 -12.64 -13.04 -7.85
C LEU A 60 -12.02 -12.51 -6.54
N TRP A 61 -12.25 -13.21 -5.43
CA TRP A 61 -11.76 -12.81 -4.12
C TRP A 61 -10.23 -12.87 -4.04
N VAL A 62 -9.62 -13.94 -4.51
CA VAL A 62 -8.15 -14.06 -4.62
C VAL A 62 -7.60 -12.88 -5.41
N TRP A 63 -8.23 -12.56 -6.55
CA TRP A 63 -7.76 -11.51 -7.44
C TRP A 63 -7.95 -10.09 -6.86
N LEU A 64 -9.05 -9.83 -6.15
CA LEU A 64 -9.25 -8.60 -5.38
C LEU A 64 -8.21 -8.44 -4.26
N SER A 65 -7.93 -9.53 -3.53
CA SER A 65 -7.00 -9.53 -2.40
C SER A 65 -5.56 -9.29 -2.83
N GLU A 66 -5.12 -9.86 -3.95
CA GLU A 66 -3.76 -9.64 -4.48
C GLU A 66 -3.59 -8.19 -4.96
N ARG A 67 -4.59 -7.63 -5.66
CA ARG A 67 -4.55 -6.21 -6.06
C ARG A 67 -4.47 -5.26 -4.88
N LYS A 68 -5.22 -5.52 -3.81
CA LYS A 68 -5.10 -4.73 -2.57
C LYS A 68 -3.71 -4.88 -1.95
N SER A 69 -3.16 -6.08 -1.93
CA SER A 69 -1.81 -6.36 -1.41
C SER A 69 -0.71 -5.67 -2.22
N VAL A 70 -0.90 -5.48 -3.53
CA VAL A 70 -0.02 -4.68 -4.39
C VAL A 70 -0.06 -3.20 -3.97
N ASP A 71 -1.25 -2.62 -3.83
CA ASP A 71 -1.43 -1.23 -3.39
C ASP A 71 -0.81 -0.99 -2.00
N ASP A 72 -1.02 -1.92 -1.06
CA ASP A 72 -0.45 -1.85 0.28
C ASP A 72 1.08 -1.89 0.28
N ARG A 73 1.69 -2.82 -0.48
CA ARG A 73 3.15 -2.89 -0.64
C ARG A 73 3.73 -1.62 -1.25
N ARG A 74 3.01 -1.02 -2.21
CA ARG A 74 3.41 0.26 -2.81
C ARG A 74 3.32 1.41 -1.81
N ARG A 75 2.23 1.52 -1.05
CA ARG A 75 2.04 2.57 -0.03
C ARG A 75 3.03 2.45 1.13
N ALA A 76 3.46 1.22 1.45
CA ALA A 76 4.51 0.97 2.43
C ALA A 76 5.93 1.38 1.94
N GLY A 77 6.07 1.88 0.71
CA GLY A 77 7.37 2.30 0.16
C GLY A 77 8.24 1.14 -0.35
N GLY A 78 7.67 -0.05 -0.54
CA GLY A 78 8.41 -1.19 -1.09
C GLY A 78 8.87 -0.94 -2.53
N SER A 79 10.02 -1.50 -2.91
CA SER A 79 10.52 -1.45 -4.28
C SER A 79 9.71 -2.36 -5.21
N ALA A 80 9.54 -1.95 -6.47
CA ALA A 80 8.96 -2.79 -7.51
C ALA A 80 9.85 -4.02 -7.82
N PRO A 81 9.29 -5.13 -8.34
CA PRO A 81 7.88 -5.38 -8.60
C PRO A 81 7.09 -5.74 -7.33
N TRP A 82 5.89 -5.16 -7.19
CA TRP A 82 5.02 -5.40 -6.04
C TRP A 82 4.15 -6.65 -6.18
N THR A 83 4.37 -7.54 -7.12
CA THR A 83 3.70 -8.85 -7.24
C THR A 83 4.47 -9.70 -8.24
N GLU A 84 4.28 -11.01 -8.22
CA GLU A 84 4.83 -11.94 -9.22
C GLU A 84 3.87 -12.16 -10.40
N ASP A 85 2.61 -11.73 -10.27
CA ASP A 85 1.60 -11.85 -11.33
C ASP A 85 1.87 -10.84 -12.45
N GLN A 86 2.21 -11.36 -13.65
CA GLN A 86 2.51 -10.55 -14.83
C GLN A 86 1.30 -9.73 -15.33
N ILE A 87 0.07 -10.21 -15.12
CA ILE A 87 -1.15 -9.49 -15.51
C ILE A 87 -1.30 -8.24 -14.65
N LEU A 88 -1.11 -8.38 -13.33
CA LEU A 88 -1.18 -7.26 -12.39
C LEU A 88 0.00 -6.29 -12.52
N GLN A 89 1.14 -6.73 -13.04
CA GLN A 89 2.25 -5.84 -13.40
C GLN A 89 1.99 -5.05 -14.69
N LYS A 90 1.39 -5.69 -15.70
CA LYS A 90 1.25 -5.14 -17.05
C LYS A 90 0.06 -4.20 -17.21
N TYR A 91 -1.07 -4.51 -16.58
CA TYR A 91 -2.33 -3.79 -16.77
C TYR A 91 -2.70 -2.96 -15.54
N LYS A 92 -3.33 -1.80 -15.79
CA LYS A 92 -3.91 -0.98 -14.72
C LYS A 92 -5.35 -1.41 -14.47
N PHE A 93 -5.65 -1.69 -13.22
CA PHE A 93 -6.99 -2.01 -12.75
C PHE A 93 -7.48 -0.94 -11.79
N CYS A 94 -8.79 -0.83 -11.64
CA CYS A 94 -9.39 0.01 -10.60
C CYS A 94 -8.96 -0.47 -9.21
N ASN A 95 -8.96 0.44 -8.24
CA ASN A 95 -8.69 0.07 -6.85
C ASN A 95 -9.77 -0.89 -6.33
N ALA A 96 -9.37 -1.85 -5.48
CA ALA A 96 -10.30 -2.77 -4.83
C ALA A 96 -11.24 -2.06 -3.85
N TYR A 97 -10.80 -0.93 -3.28
CA TYR A 97 -11.59 -0.06 -2.41
C TYR A 97 -11.71 1.33 -3.04
N ARG A 98 -12.94 1.81 -3.21
CA ARG A 98 -13.22 3.13 -3.83
C ARG A 98 -12.63 4.29 -3.04
N VAL A 99 -12.56 4.20 -1.71
CA VAL A 99 -11.94 5.23 -0.85
C VAL A 99 -10.45 5.45 -1.14
N LEU A 100 -9.80 4.56 -1.90
CA LEU A 100 -8.40 4.73 -2.30
C LEU A 100 -8.24 5.56 -3.58
N ASP A 101 -9.33 5.84 -4.30
CA ASP A 101 -9.32 6.71 -5.47
C ASP A 101 -9.14 8.16 -5.04
N ARG A 102 -8.33 8.92 -5.78
CA ARG A 102 -8.02 10.32 -5.47
C ARG A 102 -9.30 11.17 -5.29
N THR A 103 -10.28 11.02 -6.19
CA THR A 103 -11.53 11.78 -6.11
C THR A 103 -12.32 11.43 -4.86
N SER A 104 -12.43 10.14 -4.52
CA SER A 104 -13.10 9.72 -3.29
C SER A 104 -12.39 10.20 -2.03
N GLN A 105 -11.05 10.19 -2.02
CA GLN A 105 -10.27 10.79 -0.94
C GLN A 105 -10.59 12.26 -0.80
N PHE A 106 -10.56 13.04 -1.88
CA PHE A 106 -10.88 14.47 -1.86
C PHE A 106 -12.31 14.74 -1.36
N VAL A 107 -13.30 13.95 -1.78
CA VAL A 107 -14.66 14.09 -1.25
C VAL A 107 -14.70 13.89 0.26
N VAL A 108 -14.02 12.85 0.77
CA VAL A 108 -13.97 12.59 2.22
C VAL A 108 -13.22 13.71 2.94
N THR A 109 -11.98 14.01 2.52
CA THR A 109 -11.08 14.90 3.26
C THR A 109 -11.36 16.38 3.08
N ASP A 110 -11.85 16.80 1.92
CA ASP A 110 -11.96 18.22 1.57
C ASP A 110 -13.41 18.71 1.44
N VAL A 111 -14.35 17.83 1.10
CA VAL A 111 -15.77 18.19 0.95
C VAL A 111 -16.56 17.86 2.21
N ILE A 112 -16.36 16.68 2.80
CA ILE A 112 -17.10 16.22 3.97
C ILE A 112 -16.44 16.70 5.26
N GLU A 113 -15.17 16.35 5.47
CA GLU A 113 -14.46 16.57 6.75
C GLU A 113 -14.04 18.02 6.98
N LYS A 114 -13.76 18.79 5.92
CA LYS A 114 -13.43 20.22 6.03
C LYS A 114 -14.70 21.06 6.08
N GLY A 115 -14.82 21.89 7.11
CA GLY A 115 -15.89 22.88 7.27
C GLY A 115 -16.86 22.54 8.40
N SER A 116 -18.03 23.19 8.40
CA SER A 116 -19.06 22.91 9.40
C SER A 116 -19.54 21.46 9.29
N PRO A 117 -19.68 20.73 10.41
CA PRO A 117 -20.27 19.40 10.46
C PRO A 117 -21.80 19.41 10.39
N ASP A 118 -22.42 20.59 10.25
CA ASP A 118 -23.87 20.68 10.02
C ASP A 118 -24.26 19.85 8.78
N ARG A 119 -25.34 19.07 8.92
CA ARG A 119 -25.77 18.15 7.87
C ARG A 119 -26.23 18.87 6.62
N THR A 120 -26.89 20.02 6.76
CA THR A 120 -27.39 20.81 5.62
C THR A 120 -26.21 21.35 4.83
N GLU A 121 -25.24 21.93 5.52
CA GLU A 121 -24.02 22.44 4.91
C GLU A 121 -23.20 21.34 4.24
N THR A 122 -23.04 20.19 4.91
CA THR A 122 -22.31 19.04 4.34
C THR A 122 -23.00 18.51 3.09
N LEU A 123 -24.33 18.36 3.10
CA LEU A 123 -25.10 17.94 1.94
C LEU A 123 -24.98 18.96 0.80
N PHE A 124 -25.04 20.26 1.10
CA PHE A 124 -24.84 21.31 0.11
C PHE A 124 -23.46 21.20 -0.55
N ARG A 125 -22.38 21.04 0.22
CA ARG A 125 -21.01 20.86 -0.31
C ARG A 125 -20.89 19.61 -1.19
N ILE A 126 -21.51 18.49 -0.79
CA ILE A 126 -21.52 17.25 -1.58
C ILE A 126 -22.24 17.46 -2.92
N LEU A 127 -23.43 18.06 -2.90
CA LEU A 127 -24.21 18.34 -4.11
C LEU A 127 -23.47 19.30 -5.03
N LEU A 128 -22.90 20.36 -4.47
CA LEU A 128 -22.08 21.33 -5.20
C LEU A 128 -20.90 20.65 -5.88
N PHE A 129 -20.15 19.80 -5.16
CA PHE A 129 -19.03 19.05 -5.73
C PHE A 129 -19.48 18.13 -6.88
N ASN A 130 -20.61 17.43 -6.72
CA ASN A 130 -21.14 16.51 -7.73
C ASN A 130 -21.68 17.22 -8.99
N CYS A 131 -22.08 18.50 -8.88
CA CYS A 131 -22.52 19.27 -10.05
C CYS A 131 -21.36 19.74 -10.95
N PHE A 132 -20.13 19.84 -10.41
CA PHE A 132 -19.00 20.47 -11.11
C PHE A 132 -17.77 19.54 -11.33
N ASN A 133 -17.83 18.27 -10.90
CA ASN A 133 -16.83 17.23 -11.25
C ASN A 133 -17.35 16.31 -12.35
#